data_AF-A0A098EDV1-F1
#
_entry.id   AF-A0A098EDV1-F1
#
_cell.length_a   1.000
_cell.length_b   1.000
_cell.length_c   1.000
_cell.angle_alpha   90.00
_cell.angle_beta   90.00
_cell.angle_gamma   90.00
#
_symmetry.space_group_name_H-M   'P 1'
#
loop_
_entity.id
_entity.type
_entity.pdbx_description
1 polymer ?
#
loop_
_entity_poly.entity_id
_entity_poly.type
_entity_poly.pdbx_seq_one_letter_code
_entity_poly.pdbx_strand_id
1 'polypeptide(L)'
;MTRRFRHCAGRSLMILRQYKGVQKSVGKQQFSSKILLNFVKELNENFPILKEARREVIEDFMDVKNAKKILKWIEEGKIKVEYINTTIPSPFAFNLIAQGYMDVLKYEERIEFIRRMHKAILESIKYKDTSDADENIGDIEENL
;
A
#
# COMPACT_ATOMS: atom_id res chain seq x y z
N MET A 1 -10.23 7.54 -6.24
CA MET A 1 -11.35 7.60 -7.22
C MET A 1 -11.22 8.74 -8.24
N THR A 2 -11.05 10.01 -7.83
CA THR A 2 -11.04 11.19 -8.73
C THR A 2 -10.06 11.08 -9.91
N ARG A 3 -8.85 10.55 -9.69
CA ARG A 3 -7.89 10.31 -10.77
C ARG A 3 -8.42 9.34 -11.83
N ARG A 4 -8.98 8.19 -11.41
CA ARG A 4 -9.53 7.17 -12.32
C ARG A 4 -10.75 7.70 -13.06
N PHE A 5 -11.64 8.41 -12.37
CA PHE A 5 -12.77 9.09 -13.03
C PHE A 5 -12.30 10.04 -14.13
N ARG A 6 -11.26 10.86 -13.89
CA ARG A 6 -10.67 11.72 -14.93
C ARG A 6 -10.16 10.93 -16.13
N HIS A 7 -9.54 9.76 -15.91
CA HIS A 7 -9.08 8.89 -17.00
C HIS A 7 -10.26 8.30 -17.78
N CYS A 8 -11.31 7.80 -17.11
CA CYS A 8 -12.53 7.30 -17.76
C CYS A 8 -13.24 8.41 -18.53
N ALA A 9 -13.47 9.57 -17.92
CA ALA A 9 -14.09 10.75 -18.55
C ALA A 9 -13.27 11.28 -19.74
N GLY A 10 -11.94 11.17 -19.69
CA GLY A 10 -11.07 11.50 -20.80
C GLY A 10 -11.13 10.48 -21.95
N ARG A 11 -11.30 9.17 -21.65
CA ARG A 11 -11.46 8.11 -22.66
C ARG A 11 -12.84 8.13 -23.31
N SER A 12 -13.88 8.47 -22.55
CA SER A 12 -15.25 8.63 -23.05
C SER A 12 -15.52 10.01 -23.68
N LEU A 13 -14.48 10.83 -23.88
CA LEU A 13 -14.56 12.17 -24.47
C LEU A 13 -15.45 13.17 -23.72
N MET A 14 -15.87 12.89 -22.48
CA MET A 14 -16.56 13.85 -21.62
C MET A 14 -15.65 15.01 -21.21
N ILE A 15 -14.34 14.76 -21.12
CA ILE A 15 -13.34 15.79 -20.87
C ILE A 15 -12.35 15.80 -22.03
N LEU A 16 -12.40 16.88 -22.82
CA LEU A 16 -11.49 17.08 -23.93
C LEU A 16 -10.09 17.44 -23.42
N ARG A 17 -9.07 16.76 -23.96
CA ARG A 17 -7.64 17.04 -23.69
C ARG A 17 -7.10 18.14 -24.60
N GLN A 18 -7.58 18.16 -25.84
CA GLN A 18 -7.27 19.16 -26.85
C GLN A 18 -8.58 19.72 -27.41
N TYR A 19 -8.60 21.01 -27.72
CA TYR A 19 -9.73 21.65 -28.38
C TYR A 19 -9.21 22.63 -29.41
N LYS A 20 -9.64 22.48 -30.68
CA LYS A 20 -9.24 23.33 -31.81
C LYS A 20 -7.72 23.55 -31.90
N GLY A 21 -6.95 22.46 -31.84
CA GLY A 21 -5.49 22.51 -31.91
C GLY A 21 -4.80 22.85 -30.57
N VAL A 22 -5.50 23.43 -29.60
CA VAL A 22 -4.91 23.86 -28.32
C VAL A 22 -5.02 22.76 -27.25
N GLN A 23 -3.88 22.38 -26.67
CA GLN A 23 -3.83 21.43 -25.54
C GLN A 23 -4.27 22.11 -24.24
N LYS A 24 -5.16 21.47 -23.49
CA LYS A 24 -5.55 21.95 -22.15
C LYS A 24 -4.50 21.54 -21.13
N SER A 25 -4.12 22.47 -20.25
CA SER A 25 -3.21 22.18 -19.14
C SER A 25 -3.76 21.10 -18.21
N VAL A 26 -2.85 20.36 -17.58
CA VAL A 26 -3.20 19.29 -16.63
C VAL A 26 -4.08 19.83 -15.49
N GLY A 27 -3.76 21.01 -14.96
CA GLY A 27 -4.56 21.66 -13.92
C GLY A 27 -6.00 21.95 -14.35
N LYS A 28 -6.21 22.47 -15.57
CA LYS A 28 -7.55 22.69 -16.13
C LYS A 28 -8.32 21.38 -16.28
N GLN A 29 -7.68 20.32 -16.77
CA GLN A 29 -8.31 19.00 -16.87
C GLN A 29 -8.69 18.43 -15.50
N GLN A 30 -7.86 18.63 -14.48
CA GLN A 30 -8.17 18.20 -13.11
C GLN A 30 -9.35 18.97 -12.53
N PHE A 31 -9.38 20.30 -12.70
CA PHE A 31 -10.48 21.14 -12.23
C PHE A 31 -11.81 20.77 -12.90
N SER A 32 -11.85 20.70 -14.24
CA SER A 32 -13.05 20.27 -14.97
C SER A 32 -13.51 18.87 -14.58
N SER A 33 -12.57 17.95 -14.32
CA SER A 33 -12.91 16.60 -13.88
C SER A 33 -13.55 16.55 -12.50
N LYS A 34 -13.14 17.43 -11.57
CA LYS A 34 -13.74 17.51 -10.24
C LYS A 34 -15.17 18.03 -10.32
N ILE A 35 -15.41 19.10 -11.10
CA ILE A 35 -16.75 19.63 -11.34
C ILE A 35 -17.66 18.56 -11.94
N LEU A 36 -17.20 17.92 -13.02
CA LEU A 36 -17.96 16.88 -13.70
C LEU A 36 -18.29 15.70 -12.78
N LEU A 37 -17.35 15.30 -11.92
CA LEU A 37 -17.58 14.22 -10.96
C LEU A 37 -18.71 14.56 -9.98
N ASN A 38 -18.73 15.78 -9.45
CA ASN A 38 -19.78 16.22 -8.52
C ASN A 38 -21.14 16.21 -9.21
N PHE A 39 -21.22 16.82 -10.41
CA PHE A 39 -22.46 16.85 -11.20
C PHE A 39 -22.98 15.44 -11.54
N VAL A 40 -22.11 14.54 -11.98
CA VAL A 40 -22.50 13.16 -12.34
C VAL A 40 -22.99 12.38 -11.12
N LYS A 41 -22.38 12.60 -9.94
CA LYS A 41 -22.82 11.97 -8.69
C LYS A 41 -24.21 12.45 -8.27
N GLU A 42 -24.49 13.74 -8.41
CA GLU A 42 -25.80 14.33 -8.10
C GLU A 42 -26.89 13.85 -9.07
N LEU A 43 -26.55 13.70 -10.35
CA LEU A 43 -27.50 13.27 -11.37
C LEU A 43 -27.96 11.84 -11.17
N ASN A 44 -27.02 10.89 -11.06
CA ASN A 44 -27.33 9.49 -10.86
C ASN A 44 -26.08 8.72 -10.37
N GLU A 45 -26.21 8.04 -9.24
CA GLU A 45 -25.13 7.23 -8.68
C GLU A 45 -24.72 6.04 -9.57
N ASN A 46 -25.61 5.59 -10.45
CA ASN A 46 -25.38 4.51 -11.42
C ASN A 46 -24.92 5.00 -12.80
N PHE A 47 -24.47 6.25 -12.92
CA PHE A 47 -23.98 6.77 -14.20
C PHE A 47 -22.85 5.87 -14.77
N PRO A 48 -22.88 5.49 -16.06
CA PRO A 48 -21.97 4.48 -16.62
C PRO A 48 -20.47 4.76 -16.39
N ILE A 49 -20.05 6.01 -16.57
CA ILE A 49 -18.64 6.40 -16.38
C ILE A 49 -18.23 6.39 -14.91
N LEU A 50 -19.17 6.70 -14.00
CA LEU A 50 -18.93 6.59 -12.55
C LEU A 50 -18.83 5.12 -12.14
N LYS A 51 -19.70 4.26 -12.68
CA LYS A 51 -19.66 2.81 -12.46
C LYS A 51 -18.36 2.19 -12.97
N GLU A 52 -17.91 2.56 -14.17
CA GLU A 52 -16.64 2.07 -14.71
C GLU A 52 -15.45 2.56 -13.89
N ALA A 53 -15.43 3.84 -13.49
CA ALA A 53 -14.37 4.36 -12.63
C ALA A 53 -14.33 3.66 -11.26
N ARG A 54 -15.48 3.26 -10.70
CA ARG A 54 -15.56 2.45 -9.47
C ARG A 54 -15.04 1.03 -9.74
N ARG A 55 -15.45 0.41 -10.84
CA ARG A 55 -15.00 -0.92 -11.25
C ARG A 55 -13.47 -0.97 -11.39
N GLU A 56 -12.84 -0.05 -12.11
CA GLU A 56 -11.37 0.00 -12.24
C GLU A 56 -10.67 0.17 -10.89
N VAL A 57 -11.23 0.96 -9.97
CA VAL A 57 -10.64 1.13 -8.64
C VAL A 57 -10.71 -0.18 -7.85
N ILE A 58 -11.86 -0.84 -7.86
CA ILE A 58 -12.10 -2.04 -7.04
C ILE A 58 -11.43 -3.28 -7.63
N GLU A 59 -11.59 -3.52 -8.93
CA GLU A 59 -11.09 -4.73 -9.58
C GLU A 59 -9.62 -4.59 -9.98
N ASP A 60 -9.24 -3.50 -10.65
CA ASP A 60 -7.90 -3.42 -11.26
C ASP A 60 -6.85 -2.87 -10.30
N PHE A 61 -7.22 -1.92 -9.44
CA PHE A 61 -6.27 -1.30 -8.51
C PHE A 61 -6.20 -1.99 -7.16
N MET A 62 -7.35 -2.45 -6.63
CA MET A 62 -7.43 -3.07 -5.31
C MET A 62 -7.46 -4.61 -5.35
N ASP A 63 -7.63 -5.22 -6.53
CA ASP A 63 -7.69 -6.67 -6.73
C ASP A 63 -8.58 -7.41 -5.72
N VAL A 64 -9.84 -6.96 -5.60
CA VAL A 64 -10.79 -7.55 -4.65
C VAL A 64 -11.05 -9.04 -4.93
N LYS A 65 -10.86 -9.50 -6.17
CA LYS A 65 -11.04 -10.92 -6.53
C LYS A 65 -10.03 -11.80 -5.81
N ASN A 66 -8.74 -11.43 -5.80
CA ASN A 66 -7.74 -12.19 -5.08
C ASN A 66 -7.79 -11.95 -3.58
N ALA A 67 -8.13 -10.75 -3.12
CA ALA A 67 -8.34 -10.49 -1.69
C ALA A 67 -9.39 -11.44 -1.08
N LYS A 68 -10.51 -11.68 -1.76
CA LYS A 68 -11.53 -12.66 -1.33
C LYS A 68 -11.00 -14.09 -1.26
N LYS A 69 -10.10 -14.49 -2.19
CA LYS A 69 -9.48 -15.82 -2.16
C LYS A 69 -8.58 -15.99 -0.94
N ILE A 70 -7.76 -14.99 -0.64
CA ILE A 70 -6.87 -15.00 0.54
C ILE A 70 -7.69 -15.11 1.82
N LEU A 71 -8.75 -14.30 1.96
CA LEU A 71 -9.65 -14.39 3.12
C LEU A 71 -10.26 -15.78 3.27
N LYS A 72 -10.73 -16.37 2.17
CA LYS A 72 -11.25 -17.74 2.17
C LYS A 72 -10.18 -18.76 2.59
N TRP A 73 -8.93 -18.60 2.14
CA TRP A 73 -7.84 -19.49 2.54
C TRP A 73 -7.47 -19.35 4.02
N ILE A 74 -7.62 -18.16 4.60
CA ILE A 74 -7.48 -17.95 6.04
C ILE A 74 -8.63 -18.65 6.78
N GLU A 75 -9.88 -18.47 6.33
CA GLU A 75 -11.06 -19.14 6.93
C GLU A 75 -10.98 -20.66 6.83
N GLU A 76 -10.48 -21.20 5.72
CA GLU A 76 -10.26 -22.64 5.50
C GLU A 76 -9.03 -23.19 6.24
N GLY A 77 -8.24 -22.35 6.93
CA GLY A 77 -7.02 -22.76 7.64
C GLY A 77 -5.83 -23.10 6.73
N LYS A 78 -5.90 -22.78 5.44
CA LYS A 78 -4.79 -22.96 4.47
C LYS A 78 -3.68 -21.92 4.67
N ILE A 79 -4.02 -20.75 5.19
CA ILE A 79 -3.07 -19.71 5.59
C ILE A 79 -3.10 -19.59 7.10
N LYS A 80 -1.94 -19.81 7.74
CA LYS A 80 -1.76 -19.55 9.17
C LYS A 80 -1.44 -18.07 9.39
N VAL A 81 -2.12 -17.46 10.36
CA VAL A 81 -1.84 -16.07 10.80
C VAL A 81 -1.25 -16.14 12.20
N GLU A 82 -0.05 -15.59 12.37
CA GLU A 82 0.65 -15.53 13.65
C GLU A 82 0.86 -14.08 14.08
N TYR A 83 0.64 -13.81 15.37
CA TYR A 83 0.86 -12.50 15.96
C TYR A 83 2.19 -12.53 16.68
N ILE A 84 3.16 -11.76 16.16
CA ILE A 84 4.48 -11.61 16.76
C ILE A 84 4.61 -10.18 17.22
N ASN A 85 4.80 -9.97 18.52
CA ASN A 85 5.08 -8.66 19.09
C ASN A 85 6.58 -8.51 19.33
N THR A 86 7.17 -7.45 18.79
CA THR A 86 8.61 -7.21 18.85
C THR A 86 8.89 -5.79 19.32
N THR A 87 9.80 -5.63 20.28
CA THR A 87 10.23 -4.32 20.78
C THR A 87 10.96 -3.50 19.71
N ILE A 88 11.73 -4.19 18.85
CA ILE A 88 12.43 -3.61 17.70
C ILE A 88 11.76 -4.18 16.44
N PRO A 89 11.45 -3.35 15.42
CA PRO A 89 10.79 -3.85 14.22
C PRO A 89 11.63 -4.91 13.50
N SER A 90 10.97 -5.92 12.95
CA SER A 90 11.64 -6.93 12.14
C SER A 90 12.26 -6.32 10.88
N PRO A 91 13.27 -6.97 10.26
CA PRO A 91 13.85 -6.52 9.00
C PRO A 91 12.80 -6.31 7.89
N PHE A 92 11.76 -7.16 7.88
CA PHE A 92 10.63 -7.05 6.96
C PHE A 92 9.71 -5.85 7.26
N ALA A 93 9.47 -5.56 8.54
CA ALA A 93 8.62 -4.45 8.97
C ALA A 93 9.33 -3.09 8.91
N PHE A 94 10.66 -3.08 8.95
CA PHE A 94 11.45 -1.84 9.02
C PHE A 94 11.15 -0.87 7.89
N ASN A 95 11.13 -1.34 6.64
CA ASN A 95 10.86 -0.48 5.49
C ASN A 95 9.47 0.17 5.56
N LEU A 96 8.46 -0.57 6.05
CA LEU A 96 7.11 -0.06 6.22
C LEU A 96 7.06 1.05 7.28
N ILE A 97 7.75 0.84 8.40
CA ILE A 97 7.82 1.81 9.50
C ILE A 97 8.61 3.05 9.10
N ALA A 98 9.76 2.87 8.44
CA ALA A 98 10.58 3.96 7.95
C ALA A 98 9.76 4.87 7.02
N GLN A 99 8.94 4.31 6.13
CA GLN A 99 8.03 5.08 5.28
C GLN A 99 7.03 5.93 6.05
N GLY A 100 6.45 5.42 7.14
CA GLY A 100 5.52 6.20 7.98
C GLY A 100 6.19 7.34 8.73
N TYR A 101 7.38 7.12 9.28
CA TYR A 101 8.13 8.14 10.03
C TYR A 101 8.77 9.20 9.13
N MET A 102 8.95 8.90 7.83
CA MET A 102 9.47 9.87 6.88
C MET A 102 8.59 11.11 6.76
N ASP A 103 7.29 11.06 6.99
CA ASP A 103 6.45 12.25 6.80
C ASP A 103 6.56 13.27 7.95
N VAL A 104 7.11 12.87 9.11
CA VAL A 104 7.14 13.69 10.34
C VAL A 104 8.51 14.32 10.63
N LEU A 105 9.60 13.67 10.19
CA LEU A 105 10.98 14.07 10.52
C LEU A 105 11.57 15.06 9.52
N LYS A 106 12.54 15.88 9.94
CA LYS A 106 13.40 16.65 9.01
C LYS A 106 14.41 15.73 8.32
N TYR A 107 14.95 16.15 7.17
CA TYR A 107 15.84 15.29 6.36
C TYR A 107 17.05 14.75 7.14
N GLU A 108 17.71 15.59 7.94
CA GLU A 108 18.88 15.19 8.74
C GLU A 108 18.50 14.17 9.84
N GLU A 109 17.41 14.43 10.56
CA GLU A 109 16.86 13.55 11.59
C GLU A 109 16.40 12.20 11.00
N ARG A 110 15.88 12.19 9.76
CA ARG A 110 15.49 10.95 9.05
C ARG A 110 16.68 10.03 8.84
N ILE A 111 17.80 10.55 8.34
CA ILE A 111 18.98 9.74 8.03
C ILE A 111 19.53 9.12 9.31
N GLU A 112 19.59 9.90 10.38
CA GLU A 112 20.09 9.42 11.65
C GLU A 112 19.17 8.37 12.28
N PHE A 113 17.85 8.58 12.23
CA PHE A 113 16.86 7.61 12.68
C PHE A 113 16.98 6.27 11.94
N ILE A 114 17.03 6.30 10.60
CA ILE A 114 17.17 5.09 9.76
C ILE A 114 18.45 4.33 10.13
N ARG A 115 19.58 5.03 10.30
CA ARG A 115 20.85 4.40 10.68
C ARG A 115 20.80 3.74 12.06
N ARG A 116 20.23 4.42 13.06
CA ARG A 116 20.10 3.88 14.43
C ARG A 116 19.22 2.64 14.44
N MET A 117 18.08 2.69 13.77
CA MET A 117 17.15 1.56 13.66
C MET A 117 17.77 0.38 12.92
N HIS A 118 18.45 0.62 11.80
CA HIS A 118 19.15 -0.44 11.06
C HIS A 118 20.23 -1.11 11.91
N LYS A 119 21.00 -0.32 12.70
CA LYS A 119 22.00 -0.88 13.62
C LYS A 119 21.35 -1.76 14.70
N ALA A 120 20.27 -1.29 15.32
CA ALA A 120 19.54 -2.05 16.35
C ALA A 120 18.96 -3.38 15.80
N ILE A 121 18.51 -3.38 14.54
CA ILE A 121 18.03 -4.60 13.86
C ILE A 121 19.19 -5.58 13.61
N LEU A 122 20.35 -5.10 13.17
CA LEU A 122 21.51 -5.97 12.97
C LEU A 122 22.00 -6.59 14.29
N GLU A 123 21.95 -5.84 15.38
CA GLU A 123 22.28 -6.34 16.72
C GLU A 123 21.27 -7.40 17.19
N SER A 124 19.97 -7.19 16.94
CA SER A 124 18.94 -8.18 17.32
C SER A 124 19.02 -9.47 16.51
N ILE A 125 19.38 -9.40 15.22
CA ILE A 125 19.63 -10.59 14.40
C ILE A 125 20.83 -11.37 14.94
N LYS A 126 21.95 -10.71 15.20
CA LYS A 126 23.15 -11.37 15.75
C LYS A 126 22.89 -12.05 17.09
N TYR A 127 22.12 -11.40 17.96
CA TYR A 127 21.73 -11.99 19.24
C TYR A 127 20.89 -13.26 19.03
N LYS A 128 19.96 -13.23 18.08
CA LYS A 128 19.07 -14.36 17.77
C LYS A 128 19.82 -15.55 17.17
N ASP A 129 20.75 -15.29 16.24
CA ASP A 129 21.64 -16.33 15.68
C ASP A 129 22.51 -17.01 16.75
N THR A 130 22.82 -16.29 17.85
CA THR A 130 23.62 -16.84 18.96
C THR A 130 22.76 -17.65 19.93
N SER A 131 21.53 -17.21 20.22
CA SER A 131 20.59 -17.97 21.07
C SER A 131 20.07 -19.25 20.41
N ASP A 132 19.87 -19.26 19.09
CA ASP A 132 19.46 -20.45 18.34
C ASP A 132 20.61 -21.49 18.24
N ALA A 133 21.86 -21.07 18.47
CA ALA A 133 23.03 -21.95 18.57
C ALA A 133 23.21 -22.58 19.96
N ASP A 134 22.82 -21.89 21.03
CA ASP A 134 22.87 -22.41 22.41
C ASP A 134 21.72 -23.40 22.71
N GLU A 135 20.52 -23.21 22.14
CA GLU A 135 19.41 -24.18 22.28
C GLU A 135 19.70 -25.54 21.61
N ASN A 136 20.45 -25.57 20.49
CA ASN A 136 20.83 -26.82 19.81
C ASN A 136 21.87 -27.66 20.58
N ILE A 137 22.59 -27.09 21.56
CA ILE A 137 23.57 -27.84 22.36
C ILE A 137 22.85 -28.59 23.49
N GLY A 138 21.76 -28.04 24.05
CA GLY A 138 20.97 -28.68 25.10
C GLY A 138 20.26 -29.96 24.66
N ASP A 139 19.76 -30.02 23.42
CA ASP A 139 19.10 -31.21 22.87
C ASP A 139 20.07 -32.36 22.57
N ILE A 140 21.37 -32.08 22.47
CA ILE A 140 22.42 -33.08 22.23
C ILE A 140 22.92 -33.69 23.56
N GLU A 141 22.92 -32.94 24.67
CA GLU A 141 23.35 -33.45 25.98
C GLU A 141 22.29 -34.29 26.71
N GLU A 142 21.00 -34.21 26.32
CA GLU A 142 19.93 -35.06 26.90
C GLU A 142 19.76 -36.41 26.17
N ASN A 143 20.54 -36.66 25.11
CA ASN A 143 20.55 -37.93 24.34
C ASN A 143 21.92 -38.64 24.31
N LEU A 144 22.82 -38.32 25.26
CA LEU A 144 24.04 -39.11 25.52
C LEU A 144 24.02 -39.70 26.94
#